data_AF-A0AAU6MUH7-F1
#
_entry.id   AF-A0AAU6MUH7-F1
#
_cell.length_a   1.000
_cell.length_b   1.000
_cell.length_c   1.000
_cell.angle_alpha   90.00
_cell.angle_beta   90.00
_cell.angle_gamma   90.00
#
_symmetry.space_group_name_H-M   'P 1'
#
loop_
_entity.id
_entity.type
_entity.pdbx_description
1 polymer ?
#
loop_
_entity_poly.entity_id
_entity_poly.type
_entity_poly.pdbx_seq_one_letter_code
_entity_poly.pdbx_strand_id
1 'polypeptide(L)'
;MTELLRHARVGPDGAEAAARRTTIWLARTLEGTAEVVRAGEADRRPEVRAVVRGELGSAVVSGPEGHTRVVALGGEPPYRVLVITRSCPLDGEDAALAGHAAVLLDLVLRVGPVLQALEPVAYEGLESVEGEHGEVVQADLVQGRLGDAFGAVDAESSSSGFSVPMTIRAGGSPARPANRGETSG
;
A
#
# COMPACT_ATOMS: atom_id res chain seq x y z
N MET A 1 -5.75 -0.20 -13.18
CA MET A 1 -4.38 0.15 -12.74
C MET A 1 -4.01 1.60 -13.07
N THR A 2 -4.22 2.07 -14.29
CA THR A 2 -3.84 3.43 -14.73
C THR A 2 -4.45 4.55 -13.88
N GLU A 3 -5.73 4.43 -13.50
CA GLU A 3 -6.39 5.42 -12.62
C GLU A 3 -5.77 5.47 -11.21
N LEU A 4 -5.40 4.33 -10.64
CA LEU A 4 -4.75 4.27 -9.34
C LEU A 4 -3.42 5.04 -9.34
N LEU A 5 -2.60 4.86 -10.39
CA LEU A 5 -1.33 5.58 -10.54
C LEU A 5 -1.54 7.09 -10.69
N ARG A 6 -2.58 7.51 -11.42
CA ARG A 6 -2.94 8.92 -11.58
C ARG A 6 -3.24 9.58 -10.23
N HIS A 7 -3.96 8.89 -9.35
CA HIS A 7 -4.28 9.41 -8.02
C HIS A 7 -3.10 9.37 -7.04
N ALA A 8 -2.23 8.36 -7.17
CA ALA A 8 -1.01 8.22 -6.39
C ALA A 8 0.10 9.19 -6.78
N ARG A 9 -0.01 9.90 -7.91
CA ARG A 9 1.01 10.85 -8.35
C ARG A 9 1.20 11.96 -7.30
N VAL A 10 2.43 12.08 -6.82
CA VAL A 10 2.87 13.18 -5.94
C VAL A 10 2.97 14.46 -6.78
N GLY A 11 2.31 15.51 -6.30
CA GLY A 11 2.29 16.83 -6.91
C GLY A 11 2.81 17.89 -5.92
N PRO A 12 2.58 19.19 -6.20
CA PRO A 12 3.07 20.27 -5.34
C PRO A 12 2.51 20.23 -3.91
N ASP A 13 1.29 19.68 -3.74
CA ASP A 13 0.67 19.49 -2.43
C ASP A 13 1.29 18.35 -1.60
N GLY A 14 2.27 17.64 -2.17
CA GLY A 14 3.05 16.62 -1.50
C GLY A 14 2.39 15.24 -1.38
N ALA A 15 3.11 14.38 -0.65
CA ALA A 15 2.84 12.96 -0.47
C ALA A 15 1.52 12.69 0.27
N GLU A 16 1.24 13.43 1.33
CA GLU A 16 0.02 13.26 2.14
C GLU A 16 -1.23 13.60 1.31
N ALA A 17 -1.16 14.62 0.45
CA ALA A 17 -2.25 14.95 -0.46
C ALA A 17 -2.48 13.86 -1.51
N ALA A 18 -1.41 13.26 -2.05
CA ALA A 18 -1.49 12.14 -2.98
C ALA A 18 -2.07 10.88 -2.32
N ALA A 19 -1.62 10.57 -1.09
CA ALA A 19 -2.17 9.48 -0.30
C ALA A 19 -3.67 9.68 -0.04
N ARG A 20 -4.07 10.88 0.40
CA ARG A 20 -5.49 11.22 0.62
C ARG A 20 -6.33 11.07 -0.65
N ARG A 21 -5.86 11.56 -1.80
CA ARG A 21 -6.57 11.42 -3.09
C ARG A 21 -6.75 9.94 -3.46
N THR A 22 -5.69 9.15 -3.30
CA THR A 22 -5.69 7.72 -3.57
C THR A 22 -6.70 6.98 -2.69
N THR A 23 -6.69 7.28 -1.38
CA THR A 23 -7.62 6.69 -0.42
C THR A 23 -9.08 7.06 -0.74
N ILE A 24 -9.37 8.32 -1.07
CA ILE A 24 -10.73 8.75 -1.48
C ILE A 24 -11.18 8.05 -2.75
N TRP A 25 -10.29 7.95 -3.74
CA TRP A 25 -10.60 7.23 -4.98
C TRP A 25 -10.88 5.76 -4.72
N LEU A 26 -10.10 5.11 -3.86
CA LEU A 26 -10.29 3.72 -3.50
C LEU A 26 -11.62 3.49 -2.78
N ALA A 27 -11.98 4.35 -1.82
CA ALA A 27 -13.27 4.30 -1.13
C ALA A 27 -14.45 4.36 -2.12
N ARG A 28 -14.37 5.24 -3.12
CA ARG A 28 -15.42 5.37 -4.16
C ARG A 28 -15.45 4.16 -5.09
N THR A 29 -14.28 3.69 -5.53
CA THR A 29 -14.16 2.56 -6.46
C THR A 29 -14.68 1.27 -5.85
N LEU A 30 -14.44 1.08 -4.55
CA LEU A 30 -14.90 -0.06 -3.79
C LEU A 30 -16.27 0.16 -3.13
N GLU A 31 -16.99 1.25 -3.42
CA GLU A 31 -18.31 1.54 -2.84
C GLU A 31 -18.35 1.39 -1.31
N GLY A 32 -17.38 1.97 -0.61
CA GLY A 32 -17.21 1.81 0.82
C GLY A 32 -16.44 2.96 1.46
N THR A 33 -15.77 2.67 2.57
CA THR A 33 -14.83 3.57 3.21
C THR A 33 -13.41 3.04 3.07
N ALA A 34 -12.45 3.95 2.98
CA ALA A 34 -11.04 3.62 3.05
C ALA A 34 -10.33 4.69 3.88
N GLU A 35 -9.40 4.27 4.73
CA GLU A 35 -8.60 5.16 5.56
C GLU A 35 -7.21 4.59 5.80
N VAL A 36 -6.25 5.48 6.02
CA VAL A 36 -4.88 5.11 6.42
C VAL A 36 -4.73 5.45 7.89
N VAL A 37 -4.54 4.44 8.71
CA VAL A 37 -4.41 4.58 10.17
C VAL A 37 -2.95 4.46 10.56
N ARG A 38 -2.50 5.39 11.41
CA ARG A 38 -1.15 5.34 11.99
C ARG A 38 -1.12 4.42 13.21
N ALA A 39 0.05 3.87 13.51
CA ALA A 39 0.21 2.94 14.63
C ALA A 39 -0.30 3.46 15.99
N GLY A 40 -0.20 4.77 16.24
CA GLY A 40 -0.70 5.42 17.47
C GLY A 40 -2.19 5.71 17.48
N GLU A 41 -2.86 5.63 16.32
CA GLU A 41 -4.29 5.89 16.14
C GLU A 41 -5.07 4.57 15.89
N ALA A 42 -4.38 3.43 16.02
CA ALA A 42 -4.91 2.12 15.67
C ALA A 42 -6.27 1.85 16.34
N ASP A 43 -7.24 1.44 15.50
CA ASP A 43 -8.56 1.02 15.94
C ASP A 43 -8.45 -0.01 17.09
N ARG A 44 -9.42 0.01 18.01
CA ARG A 44 -9.48 -0.90 19.16
C ARG A 44 -9.69 -2.36 18.73
N ARG A 45 -10.00 -2.61 17.45
CA ARG A 45 -10.16 -3.93 16.86
C ARG A 45 -8.85 -4.73 16.93
N PRO A 46 -8.86 -5.97 17.48
CA PRO A 46 -7.66 -6.75 17.70
C PRO A 46 -6.91 -7.08 16.40
N GLU A 47 -7.62 -7.25 15.29
CA GLU A 47 -7.05 -7.60 13.99
C GLU A 47 -6.26 -6.44 13.40
N VAL A 48 -6.76 -5.20 13.55
CA VAL A 48 -6.03 -3.99 13.14
C VAL A 48 -4.73 -3.88 13.93
N ARG A 49 -4.77 -4.12 15.25
CA ARG A 49 -3.56 -4.10 16.10
C ARG A 49 -2.55 -5.17 15.70
N ALA A 50 -3.00 -6.38 15.39
CA ALA A 50 -2.12 -7.46 14.94
C ALA A 50 -1.39 -7.08 13.64
N VAL A 51 -2.09 -6.47 12.69
CA VAL A 51 -1.46 -5.98 11.45
C VAL A 51 -0.50 -4.83 11.74
N VAL A 52 -0.88 -3.84 12.55
CA VAL A 52 -0.01 -2.72 12.94
C VAL A 52 1.29 -3.19 13.60
N ARG A 53 1.22 -4.21 14.48
CA ARG A 53 2.39 -4.77 15.16
C ARG A 53 3.26 -5.66 14.28
N GLY A 54 2.77 -6.00 13.08
CA GLY A 54 3.43 -6.92 12.17
C GLY A 54 3.30 -8.38 12.52
N GLU A 55 2.36 -8.73 13.41
CA GLU A 55 1.98 -10.11 13.67
C GLU A 55 1.28 -10.72 12.43
N LEU A 56 0.63 -9.87 11.61
CA LEU A 56 -0.03 -10.23 10.36
C LEU A 56 0.32 -9.23 9.24
N GLY A 57 0.46 -9.69 8.00
CA GLY A 57 0.62 -8.79 6.84
C GLY A 57 -0.70 -8.21 6.32
N SER A 58 -1.81 -8.92 6.55
CA SER A 58 -3.16 -8.46 6.24
C SER A 58 -4.19 -9.22 7.07
N ALA A 59 -5.39 -8.65 7.23
CA ALA A 59 -6.50 -9.28 7.92
C ALA A 59 -7.83 -8.97 7.22
N VAL A 60 -8.80 -9.86 7.38
CA VAL A 60 -10.20 -9.65 6.97
C VAL A 60 -11.09 -9.88 8.19
N VAL A 61 -11.96 -8.91 8.45
CA VAL A 61 -12.93 -8.94 9.55
C VAL A 61 -14.31 -8.84 8.93
N SER A 62 -15.15 -9.83 9.19
CA SER A 62 -16.56 -9.81 8.79
C SER A 62 -17.40 -9.73 10.05
N GLY A 63 -18.23 -8.69 10.15
CA GLY A 63 -19.11 -8.47 11.29
C GLY A 63 -20.49 -7.99 10.85
N PRO A 64 -21.42 -7.82 11.80
CA PRO A 64 -22.76 -7.30 11.51
C PRO A 64 -22.73 -5.87 10.95
N GLU A 65 -21.65 -5.12 11.20
CA GLU A 65 -21.44 -3.76 10.69
C GLU A 65 -20.84 -3.71 9.28
N GLY A 66 -20.44 -4.86 8.71
CA GLY A 66 -19.87 -4.95 7.37
C GLY A 66 -18.62 -5.80 7.28
N HIS A 67 -17.94 -5.68 6.14
CA HIS A 67 -16.73 -6.40 5.78
C HIS A 67 -15.56 -5.43 5.73
N THR A 68 -14.58 -5.63 6.60
CA THR A 68 -13.38 -4.82 6.70
C THR A 68 -12.16 -5.62 6.24
N ARG A 69 -11.34 -5.02 5.38
CA ARG A 69 -10.00 -5.51 5.03
C ARG A 69 -8.95 -4.56 5.59
N VAL A 70 -7.92 -5.13 6.19
CA VAL A 70 -6.79 -4.40 6.76
C VAL A 70 -5.52 -4.87 6.06
N VAL A 71 -4.71 -3.94 5.56
CA VAL A 71 -3.46 -4.24 4.86
C VAL A 71 -2.33 -3.38 5.44
N ALA A 72 -1.19 -4.00 5.75
CA ALA A 72 -0.01 -3.28 6.21
C ALA A 72 0.56 -2.38 5.10
N LEU A 73 1.03 -1.20 5.51
CA LEU A 73 1.78 -0.24 4.70
C LEU A 73 3.14 -0.06 5.37
N GLY A 74 4.18 -0.64 4.79
CA GLY A 74 5.54 -0.50 5.31
C GLY A 74 6.40 -1.75 5.18
N GLY A 75 7.71 -1.57 5.39
CA GLY A 75 8.70 -2.65 5.47
C GLY A 75 9.06 -3.05 6.89
N GLU A 76 8.84 -2.18 7.89
CA GLU A 76 9.12 -2.46 9.31
C GLU A 76 7.96 -2.00 10.22
N PRO A 77 7.65 -2.77 11.28
CA PRO A 77 6.65 -2.39 12.26
C PRO A 77 7.18 -1.31 13.23
N PRO A 78 6.29 -0.49 13.82
CA PRO A 78 4.85 -0.57 13.69
C PRO A 78 4.35 0.05 12.36
N TYR A 79 3.53 -0.71 11.64
CA TYR A 79 3.06 -0.35 10.31
C TYR A 79 1.98 0.73 10.37
N ARG A 80 1.95 1.57 9.33
CA ARG A 80 0.69 2.23 8.95
C ARG A 80 -0.20 1.16 8.33
N VAL A 81 -1.51 1.31 8.42
CA VAL A 81 -2.43 0.31 7.85
C VAL A 81 -3.49 0.97 7.00
N LEU A 82 -3.77 0.35 5.86
CA LEU A 82 -4.92 0.68 5.03
C LEU A 82 -6.11 -0.15 5.53
N VAL A 83 -7.16 0.53 5.98
CA VAL A 83 -8.42 -0.08 6.40
C VAL A 83 -9.47 0.24 5.36
N ILE A 84 -10.13 -0.78 4.83
CA ILE A 84 -11.20 -0.66 3.84
C ILE A 84 -12.43 -1.34 4.42
N THR A 85 -13.56 -0.64 4.49
CA THR A 85 -14.82 -1.22 4.98
C THR A 85 -15.92 -1.09 3.95
N ARG A 86 -16.68 -2.16 3.74
CA ARG A 86 -17.80 -2.24 2.80
C ARG A 86 -19.01 -2.92 3.45
N SER A 87 -20.19 -2.69 2.89
CA SER A 87 -21.41 -3.41 3.26
C SER A 87 -21.45 -4.85 2.73
N CYS A 88 -20.68 -5.17 1.70
CA CYS A 88 -20.56 -6.49 1.09
C CYS A 88 -19.11 -7.03 1.15
N PRO A 89 -18.90 -8.35 1.04
CA PRO A 89 -17.55 -8.93 0.99
C PRO A 89 -16.74 -8.38 -0.18
N LEU A 90 -15.43 -8.19 0.01
CA LEU A 90 -14.50 -7.93 -1.09
C LEU A 90 -14.29 -9.22 -1.88
N ASP A 91 -14.45 -9.16 -3.19
CA ASP A 91 -14.10 -10.26 -4.07
C ASP A 91 -12.58 -10.31 -4.35
N GLY A 92 -12.17 -11.21 -5.25
CA GLY A 92 -10.76 -11.38 -5.60
C GLY A 92 -10.16 -10.16 -6.31
N GLU A 93 -10.94 -9.47 -7.14
CA GLU A 93 -10.48 -8.29 -7.88
C GLU A 93 -10.36 -7.08 -6.95
N ASP A 94 -11.33 -6.90 -6.05
CA ASP A 94 -11.32 -5.89 -5.00
C ASP A 94 -10.12 -6.07 -4.07
N ALA A 95 -9.86 -7.32 -3.67
CA ALA A 95 -8.73 -7.69 -2.83
C ALA A 95 -7.39 -7.38 -3.52
N ALA A 96 -7.28 -7.67 -4.81
CA ALA A 96 -6.09 -7.34 -5.60
C ALA A 96 -5.91 -5.83 -5.74
N LEU A 97 -6.98 -5.08 -6.00
CA LEU A 97 -6.94 -3.62 -6.08
C LEU A 97 -6.48 -3.00 -4.75
N ALA A 98 -7.03 -3.48 -3.62
CA ALA A 98 -6.60 -3.07 -2.29
C ALA A 98 -5.11 -3.34 -2.03
N GLY A 99 -4.60 -4.50 -2.47
CA GLY A 99 -3.18 -4.84 -2.38
C GLY A 99 -2.29 -3.89 -3.17
N HIS A 100 -2.64 -3.60 -4.43
CA HIS A 100 -1.89 -2.65 -5.25
C HIS A 100 -1.94 -1.22 -4.67
N ALA A 101 -3.09 -0.80 -4.18
CA ALA A 101 -3.24 0.49 -3.52
C ALA A 101 -2.38 0.59 -2.26
N ALA A 102 -2.29 -0.48 -1.46
CA ALA A 102 -1.44 -0.53 -0.29
C ALA A 102 0.05 -0.33 -0.64
N VAL A 103 0.54 -1.04 -1.66
CA VAL A 103 1.93 -0.89 -2.13
C VAL A 103 2.21 0.54 -2.61
N LEU A 104 1.31 1.13 -3.40
CA LEU A 104 1.49 2.50 -3.89
C LEU A 104 1.41 3.54 -2.78
N LEU A 105 0.49 3.37 -1.82
CA LEU A 105 0.38 4.26 -0.66
C LEU A 105 1.65 4.19 0.20
N ASP A 106 2.20 3.00 0.43
CA ASP A 106 3.47 2.84 1.14
C ASP A 106 4.62 3.57 0.42
N LEU A 107 4.76 3.37 -0.90
CA LEU A 107 5.77 4.06 -1.70
C LEU A 107 5.61 5.58 -1.67
N VAL A 108 4.40 6.09 -1.87
CA VAL A 108 4.09 7.52 -1.84
C VAL A 108 4.45 8.12 -0.48
N LEU A 109 4.07 7.45 0.60
CA LEU A 109 4.29 7.94 1.96
C LEU A 109 5.75 7.86 2.41
N ARG A 110 6.53 6.91 1.89
CA ARG A 110 7.95 6.74 2.23
C ARG A 110 8.86 7.62 1.39
N VAL A 111 8.64 7.64 0.07
CA VAL A 111 9.53 8.30 -0.89
C VAL A 111 9.11 9.75 -1.12
N GLY A 112 7.82 10.06 -0.99
CA GLY A 112 7.30 11.40 -1.27
C GLY A 112 7.93 12.53 -0.43
N PRO A 113 8.22 12.36 0.88
CA PRO A 113 8.97 13.35 1.65
C PRO A 113 10.41 13.56 1.14
N VAL A 114 11.08 12.48 0.70
CA VAL A 114 12.44 12.55 0.13
C VAL A 114 12.43 13.33 -1.18
N LEU A 115 11.48 13.04 -2.08
CA LEU A 115 11.35 13.75 -3.35
C LEU A 115 10.95 15.22 -3.21
N GLN A 116 10.26 15.59 -2.14
CA GLN A 116 9.92 16.99 -1.83
C GLN A 116 11.09 17.74 -1.20
N ALA A 117 11.94 17.05 -0.43
CA ALA A 117 13.13 17.62 0.20
C ALA A 117 14.29 17.80 -0.78
N LEU A 118 14.33 17.00 -1.84
CA LEU A 118 15.08 17.30 -3.04
C LEU A 118 14.37 18.49 -3.71
N GLU A 119 14.67 19.71 -3.28
CA GLU A 119 14.29 20.91 -4.04
C GLU A 119 14.60 20.65 -5.52
N PRO A 120 13.78 21.16 -6.46
CA PRO A 120 14.16 21.11 -7.85
C PRO A 120 15.52 21.77 -7.93
N VAL A 121 16.57 20.99 -8.17
CA VAL A 121 17.85 21.53 -8.63
C VAL A 121 17.44 22.25 -9.89
N ALA A 122 17.23 23.55 -9.77
CA ALA A 122 16.96 24.40 -10.89
C ALA A 122 18.17 24.15 -11.78
N TYR A 123 17.94 23.53 -12.94
CA TYR A 123 18.90 23.56 -14.02
C TYR A 123 18.93 25.01 -14.55
N GLU A 124 19.26 25.97 -13.68
CA GLU A 124 19.69 27.32 -14.03
C GLU A 124 21.14 27.18 -14.46
N GLY A 125 21.36 26.97 -15.76
CA GLY A 125 22.73 26.85 -16.27
C GLY A 125 22.93 26.09 -17.57
N LEU A 126 21.88 25.81 -18.35
CA LEU A 126 22.07 25.67 -19.79
C LEU A 126 21.82 27.05 -20.40
N GLU A 127 22.75 27.97 -20.16
CA GLU A 127 22.94 29.07 -21.10
C GLU A 127 23.17 28.43 -22.46
N SER A 128 22.26 28.68 -23.40
CA SER A 128 22.47 28.39 -24.81
C SER A 128 23.82 28.97 -25.20
N VAL A 129 24.81 28.10 -25.42
CA VAL A 129 25.99 28.47 -26.18
C VAL A 129 25.50 28.58 -27.63
N GLU A 130 25.05 29.77 -28.01
CA GLU A 130 24.89 30.12 -29.42
C GLU A 130 26.28 30.08 -30.04
N GLY A 131 26.61 28.94 -30.67
CA GLY A 131 27.78 28.85 -31.53
C GLY A 131 27.61 29.82 -32.69
N GLU A 132 28.57 30.72 -32.88
CA GLU A 132 28.62 31.75 -33.95
C GLU A 132 28.62 31.20 -35.39
N HIS A 133 28.49 29.90 -35.58
CA HIS A 133 28.38 29.26 -36.89
C HIS A 133 27.20 28.31 -36.85
N GLY A 134 26.15 28.64 -37.62
CA GLY A 134 24.87 27.94 -37.66
C GLY A 134 24.95 26.46 -38.06
N GLU A 135 25.45 25.64 -37.15
CA GLU A 135 25.47 24.20 -37.21
C GLU A 135 24.78 23.69 -35.93
N VAL A 136 23.56 23.20 -36.10
CA VAL A 136 22.80 22.55 -35.03
C VAL A 136 23.44 21.21 -34.76
N VAL A 137 24.40 21.17 -33.83
CA VAL A 137 24.91 19.90 -33.29
C VAL A 137 23.87 19.39 -32.29
N GLN A 138 23.07 18.44 -32.73
CA GLN A 138 22.18 17.68 -31.87
C GLN A 138 23.05 16.96 -30.83
N ALA A 139 23.03 17.44 -29.58
CA ALA A 139 23.83 16.87 -28.52
C ALA A 139 23.42 15.42 -28.32
N ASP A 140 24.31 14.53 -28.73
CA ASP A 140 24.19 13.10 -28.58
C ASP A 140 24.04 12.78 -27.09
N LEU A 141 23.05 11.93 -26.83
CA LEU A 141 22.65 11.45 -25.52
C LEU A 141 23.79 10.60 -24.94
N VAL A 142 24.78 11.23 -24.30
CA VAL A 142 25.79 10.51 -23.52
C VAL A 142 25.10 9.97 -22.26
N GLN A 143 24.75 8.68 -22.30
CA GLN A 143 24.44 7.87 -21.14
C GLN A 143 25.62 7.94 -20.16
N GLY A 144 25.52 8.83 -19.18
CA GLY A 144 26.41 8.89 -18.04
C GLY A 144 26.23 7.65 -17.18
N ARG A 145 27.27 6.80 -17.19
CA ARG A 145 27.56 5.76 -16.20
C ARG A 145 27.23 6.24 -14.78
N LEU A 146 26.25 5.61 -14.16
CA LEU A 146 26.16 5.44 -12.71
C LEU A 146 26.63 4.01 -12.38
N GLY A 147 27.90 3.76 -12.70
CA GLY A 147 28.69 2.72 -12.05
C GLY A 147 29.45 3.39 -10.91
N ASP A 148 29.63 2.68 -9.80
CA ASP A 148 30.44 3.06 -8.62
C ASP A 148 29.72 3.86 -7.52
N ALA A 149 28.63 3.29 -6.96
CA ALA A 149 28.15 3.70 -5.62
C ALA A 149 27.46 2.59 -4.79
N PHE A 150 27.65 1.31 -5.14
CA PHE A 150 27.25 0.21 -4.25
C PHE A 150 28.48 -0.66 -3.98
N GLY A 151 29.05 -0.44 -2.79
CA GLY A 151 30.07 -1.32 -2.22
C GLY A 151 29.53 -2.73 -2.10
N ALA A 152 30.40 -3.69 -2.41
CA ALA A 152 30.18 -5.11 -2.21
C ALA A 152 29.71 -5.37 -0.78
N VAL A 153 28.52 -5.96 -0.63
CA VAL A 153 28.10 -6.66 0.58
C VAL A 153 27.90 -8.10 0.18
N ASP A 154 28.65 -8.97 0.85
CA ASP A 154 28.80 -10.39 0.56
C ASP A 154 27.47 -11.13 0.38
N ALA A 155 27.39 -11.85 -0.72
CA ALA A 155 26.36 -12.84 -0.98
C ALA A 155 26.69 -14.14 -0.24
N GLU A 156 26.35 -14.22 1.05
CA GLU A 156 26.09 -15.52 1.68
C GLU A 156 24.60 -15.81 1.63
N SER A 157 24.24 -16.63 0.65
CA SER A 157 22.92 -17.26 0.51
C SER A 157 22.65 -18.18 1.68
N SER A 158 21.91 -17.70 2.68
CA SER A 158 21.08 -18.57 3.51
C SER A 158 19.67 -18.62 2.94
N SER A 159 19.39 -19.70 2.24
CA SER A 159 18.05 -20.12 1.86
C SER A 159 17.22 -20.38 3.13
N SER A 160 16.30 -19.49 3.46
CA SER A 160 15.17 -19.83 4.32
C SER A 160 13.89 -19.58 3.54
N GLY A 161 13.18 -20.69 3.27
CA GLY A 161 11.93 -20.69 2.54
C GLY A 161 10.88 -19.87 3.28
N PHE A 162 10.45 -18.78 2.65
CA PHE A 162 9.28 -18.05 3.09
C PHE A 162 8.02 -18.80 2.62
N SER A 163 7.66 -19.86 3.34
CA SER A 163 6.33 -20.46 3.24
C SER A 163 5.36 -19.57 3.99
N VAL A 164 4.46 -18.91 3.25
CA VAL A 164 3.30 -18.22 3.83
C VAL A 164 2.29 -19.28 4.29
N PRO A 165 1.98 -19.39 5.60
CA PRO A 165 0.89 -20.25 6.03
C PRO A 165 -0.44 -19.61 5.60
N MET A 166 -1.05 -20.17 4.57
CA MET A 166 -2.41 -19.85 4.15
C MET A 166 -3.38 -20.55 5.12
N THR A 167 -3.81 -19.85 6.18
CA THR A 167 -4.83 -20.38 7.09
C THR A 167 -6.21 -20.18 6.47
N ILE A 168 -6.71 -21.19 5.75
CA ILE A 168 -8.11 -21.28 5.32
C ILE A 168 -8.92 -21.77 6.52
N ARG A 169 -9.67 -20.88 7.16
CA ARG A 169 -10.62 -21.26 8.22
C ARG A 169 -11.93 -21.70 7.54
N ALA A 170 -12.12 -23.01 7.41
CA ALA A 170 -13.39 -23.58 6.98
C ALA A 170 -14.49 -23.22 8.00
N GLY A 171 -15.56 -22.59 7.51
CA GLY A 171 -16.73 -22.24 8.31
C GLY A 171 -17.42 -23.50 8.84
N GLY A 172 -17.28 -23.76 10.14
CA GLY A 172 -18.07 -24.75 10.85
C GLY A 172 -19.50 -24.24 11.02
N SER A 173 -20.44 -24.90 10.35
CA SER A 173 -21.88 -24.70 10.50
C SER A 173 -22.30 -24.98 11.95
N PRO A 174 -23.02 -24.07 12.65
CA PRO A 174 -23.49 -24.36 13.99
C PRO A 174 -24.58 -25.43 13.95
N ALA A 175 -24.37 -26.50 14.72
CA ALA A 175 -25.31 -27.58 14.92
C ALA A 175 -26.60 -27.06 15.58
N ARG A 176 -27.72 -27.40 14.96
CA ARG A 176 -29.09 -27.13 15.40
C ARG A 176 -29.38 -27.95 16.68
N PRO A 177 -29.78 -27.34 17.81
CA PRO A 177 -30.14 -28.13 18.98
C PRO A 177 -31.45 -28.89 18.72
N ALA A 178 -31.41 -30.20 18.98
CA ALA A 178 -32.55 -31.09 18.90
C ALA A 178 -33.52 -30.79 20.06
N ASN A 179 -34.76 -30.51 19.67
CA ASN A 179 -35.91 -30.38 20.54
C ASN A 179 -36.20 -31.75 21.17
N ARG A 180 -36.15 -31.90 22.50
CA ARG A 180 -36.66 -33.08 23.20
C ARG A 180 -37.74 -32.64 24.16
N GLY A 181 -38.98 -32.85 23.74
CA GLY A 181 -40.14 -32.73 24.60
C GLY A 181 -40.13 -33.83 25.65
N GLU A 182 -40.42 -33.45 26.88
CA GLU A 182 -40.80 -34.39 27.93
C GLU A 182 -42.30 -34.27 28.15
N THR A 183 -42.97 -35.36 27.80
CA THR A 183 -44.36 -35.66 28.10
C THR A 183 -44.46 -36.26 29.49
N SER A 184 -45.40 -35.75 30.28
CA SER A 184 -46.26 -36.44 31.25
C SER A 184 -45.66 -37.48 32.22
N GLY A 185 -45.82 -37.16 33.50
CA GLY A 185 -45.91 -38.09 34.63
C GLY A 185 -46.56 -37.37 35.80
#